data_AF-A0A7S2S4E3-F1
#
_entry.id   AF-A0A7S2S4E3-F1
#
_cell.length_a   1.000
_cell.length_b   1.000
_cell.length_c   1.000
_cell.angle_alpha   90.00
_cell.angle_beta   90.00
_cell.angle_gamma   90.00
#
_symmetry.space_group_name_H-M   'P 1'
#
loop_
_entity.id
_entity.type
_entity.pdbx_description
1 polymer ?
#
loop_
_entity_poly.entity_id
_entity_poly.type
_entity_poly.pdbx_seq_one_letter_code
_entity_poly.pdbx_strand_id
1 'polypeptide(L)'
;PMETSRVVGAAVAAAGAVALTVWYLRRRAAGFASSSSSRVSDAKESEGLARLAEQIQAPVHGKPEVLTPQSVLAYFRRLPLTRPVAAESAALTAEDSSTGNLNYCFVVKDGARKTSVFVKQAPDFVKCLGEDAKLTTERIRFEAQAALEFMKHAPGTVPDLFHFDATNCVMVMEHLAEYRLLNDDLIAEEVSSSAAQSIAVFMGRVHTATHRQLVSSEGREDYEKRFHNPALCGITDTYIFTLPFIEDASNSHTAGLDARVAGIRADQQFLGDIKAVHKIYQTKKEALLHGDLHAGSIMTNGIDAKVIDHEFVFYGPAGFDLGLFVAGYVFPYAAAAAKGRDGTATAILTVLEGAVTQYLTLLKAARPIDAK
;
A
#
# COMPACT_ATOMS: atom_id res chain seq x y z
N PRO A 1 -8.31 16.57 44.31
CA PRO A 1 -9.73 16.30 43.95
C PRO A 1 -10.15 16.87 42.58
N MET A 2 -9.65 18.04 42.16
CA MET A 2 -10.00 18.64 40.85
C MET A 2 -9.25 18.04 39.65
N GLU A 3 -8.02 17.54 39.81
CA GLU A 3 -7.26 16.91 38.72
C GLU A 3 -7.75 15.51 38.35
N THR A 4 -8.15 14.71 39.34
CA THR A 4 -8.73 13.37 39.11
C THR A 4 -10.07 13.43 38.36
N SER A 5 -10.86 14.49 38.55
CA SER A 5 -12.12 14.69 37.82
C SER A 5 -11.92 14.98 36.33
N ARG A 6 -10.87 15.73 35.97
CA ARG A 6 -10.53 16.03 34.56
C ARG A 6 -9.99 14.81 33.80
N VAL A 7 -9.17 13.99 34.46
CA VAL A 7 -8.64 12.74 33.87
C VAL A 7 -9.74 11.70 33.67
N VAL A 8 -10.65 11.57 34.63
CA VAL A 8 -11.82 10.68 34.50
C VAL A 8 -12.78 11.20 33.41
N GLY A 9 -13.00 12.51 33.31
CA GLY A 9 -13.81 13.10 32.24
C GLY A 9 -13.24 12.87 30.84
N ALA A 10 -11.91 12.99 30.66
CA ALA A 10 -11.24 12.72 29.40
C ALA A 10 -11.27 11.23 29.01
N ALA A 11 -11.09 10.33 29.99
CA ALA A 11 -11.18 8.90 29.78
C ALA A 11 -12.60 8.44 29.39
N VAL A 12 -13.63 9.03 30.00
CA VAL A 12 -15.04 8.75 29.66
C VAL A 12 -15.39 9.30 28.27
N ALA A 13 -14.87 10.47 27.89
CA ALA A 13 -15.05 11.02 26.55
C ALA A 13 -14.37 10.17 25.47
N ALA A 14 -13.14 9.68 25.73
CA ALA A 14 -12.42 8.78 24.83
C ALA A 14 -13.12 7.42 24.70
N ALA A 15 -13.61 6.85 25.80
CA ALA A 15 -14.40 5.62 25.77
C ALA A 15 -15.74 5.80 25.03
N GLY A 16 -16.38 6.96 25.18
CA GLY A 16 -17.59 7.33 24.43
C GLY A 16 -17.34 7.46 22.94
N ALA A 17 -16.22 8.07 22.53
CA ALA A 17 -15.82 8.19 21.13
C ALA A 17 -15.52 6.81 20.51
N VAL A 18 -14.79 5.95 21.21
CA VAL A 18 -14.53 4.57 20.76
C VAL A 18 -15.82 3.76 20.66
N ALA A 19 -16.73 3.89 21.62
CA ALA A 19 -18.04 3.23 21.58
C ALA A 19 -18.90 3.72 20.41
N LEU A 20 -18.90 5.02 20.10
CA LEU A 20 -19.59 5.59 18.94
C LEU A 20 -18.98 5.13 17.62
N THR A 21 -17.65 5.06 17.52
CA THR A 21 -16.95 4.56 16.32
C THR A 21 -17.23 3.07 16.11
N VAL A 22 -17.17 2.25 17.17
CA VAL A 22 -17.51 0.83 17.11
C VAL A 22 -18.99 0.63 16.78
N TRP A 23 -19.89 1.44 17.33
CA TRP A 23 -21.32 1.41 17.00
C TRP A 23 -21.56 1.81 15.54
N TYR A 24 -20.91 2.86 15.04
CA TYR A 24 -20.98 3.31 13.66
C TYR A 24 -20.47 2.25 12.68
N LEU A 25 -19.30 1.65 12.97
CA LEU A 25 -18.73 0.56 12.18
C LEU A 25 -19.61 -0.70 12.19
N ARG A 26 -20.19 -1.06 13.35
CA ARG A 26 -21.17 -2.16 13.45
C ARG A 26 -22.46 -1.87 12.69
N ARG A 27 -22.95 -0.62 12.69
CA ARG A 27 -24.13 -0.23 11.91
C ARG A 27 -23.85 -0.22 10.42
N ARG A 28 -22.65 0.16 9.99
CA ARG A 28 -22.22 0.11 8.58
C ARG A 28 -22.08 -1.35 8.11
N ALA A 29 -21.54 -2.23 8.95
CA ALA A 29 -21.47 -3.67 8.69
C ALA A 29 -22.86 -4.34 8.68
N ALA A 30 -23.77 -3.94 9.57
CA ALA A 30 -25.13 -4.46 9.64
C ALA A 30 -26.07 -3.89 8.55
N GLY A 31 -25.79 -2.68 8.04
CA GLY A 31 -26.56 -2.02 6.99
C GLY A 31 -26.47 -2.68 5.60
N PHE A 32 -25.51 -3.58 5.38
CA PHE A 32 -25.43 -4.41 4.18
C PHE A 32 -26.40 -5.60 4.20
N ALA A 33 -26.88 -6.01 5.37
CA ALA A 33 -27.69 -7.21 5.55
C ALA A 33 -29.16 -6.87 5.86
N SER A 34 -29.87 -6.18 4.96
CA SER A 34 -31.32 -6.35 4.73
C SER A 34 -31.94 -5.24 3.86
N SER A 35 -31.93 -5.44 2.54
CA SER A 35 -33.02 -5.00 1.66
C SER A 35 -32.91 -5.76 0.32
N SER A 36 -34.00 -5.94 -0.41
CA SER A 36 -33.96 -6.57 -1.75
C SER A 36 -33.05 -5.86 -2.77
N SER A 37 -32.68 -4.60 -2.49
CA SER A 37 -31.67 -3.79 -3.19
C SER A 37 -30.23 -4.30 -2.96
N SER A 38 -29.91 -4.82 -1.76
CA SER A 38 -28.55 -5.30 -1.44
C SER A 38 -28.20 -6.59 -2.20
N ARG A 39 -29.16 -7.50 -2.42
CA ARG A 39 -28.88 -8.73 -3.19
C ARG A 39 -28.51 -8.48 -4.65
N VAL A 40 -29.02 -7.41 -5.25
CA VAL A 40 -28.71 -7.04 -6.64
C VAL A 40 -27.38 -6.27 -6.71
N SER A 41 -27.03 -5.47 -5.70
CA SER A 41 -25.69 -4.87 -5.61
C SER A 41 -24.63 -5.94 -5.37
N ASP A 42 -24.87 -6.86 -4.43
CA ASP A 42 -23.92 -7.94 -4.08
C ASP A 42 -23.68 -8.88 -5.28
N ALA A 43 -24.72 -9.18 -6.06
CA ALA A 43 -24.59 -9.98 -7.28
C ALA A 43 -23.80 -9.27 -8.39
N LYS A 44 -24.03 -7.96 -8.59
CA LYS A 44 -23.30 -7.15 -9.57
C LYS A 44 -21.84 -6.91 -9.17
N GLU A 45 -21.60 -6.75 -7.88
CA GLU A 45 -20.25 -6.61 -7.31
C GLU A 45 -19.46 -7.90 -7.45
N SER A 46 -20.10 -9.04 -7.15
CA SER A 46 -19.53 -10.38 -7.40
C SER A 46 -19.22 -10.64 -8.88
N GLU A 47 -20.12 -10.26 -9.80
CA GLU A 47 -19.89 -10.37 -11.24
C GLU A 47 -18.74 -9.46 -11.71
N GLY A 48 -18.63 -8.24 -11.17
CA GLY A 48 -17.53 -7.32 -11.44
C GLY A 48 -16.18 -7.87 -11.01
N LEU A 49 -16.10 -8.42 -9.79
CA LEU A 49 -14.88 -9.06 -9.28
C LEU A 49 -14.48 -10.30 -10.09
N ALA A 50 -15.45 -11.11 -10.52
CA ALA A 50 -15.17 -12.26 -11.38
C ALA A 50 -14.59 -11.84 -12.74
N ARG A 51 -15.14 -10.79 -13.36
CA ARG A 51 -14.61 -10.22 -14.61
C ARG A 51 -13.20 -9.66 -14.44
N LEU A 52 -12.94 -8.98 -13.32
CA LEU A 52 -11.59 -8.49 -12.99
C LEU A 52 -10.60 -9.65 -12.83
N ALA A 53 -10.99 -10.70 -12.10
CA ALA A 53 -10.14 -11.88 -11.93
C ALA A 53 -9.81 -12.54 -13.27
N GLU A 54 -10.76 -12.62 -14.20
CA GLU A 54 -10.54 -13.11 -15.56
C GLU A 54 -9.59 -12.20 -16.36
N GLN A 55 -9.80 -10.88 -16.33
CA GLN A 55 -8.91 -9.91 -16.97
C GLN A 55 -7.46 -10.04 -16.47
N ILE A 56 -7.28 -10.20 -15.17
CA ILE A 56 -5.97 -10.29 -14.52
C ILE A 56 -5.27 -11.63 -14.80
N GLN A 57 -6.01 -12.68 -15.19
CA GLN A 57 -5.41 -13.95 -15.63
C GLN A 57 -4.89 -13.88 -17.07
N ALA A 58 -5.32 -12.90 -17.86
CA ALA A 58 -4.76 -12.70 -19.19
C ALA A 58 -3.25 -12.39 -19.11
N PRO A 59 -2.44 -12.96 -20.01
CA PRO A 59 -1.00 -12.75 -19.96
C PRO A 59 -0.66 -11.30 -20.36
N VAL A 60 0.31 -10.70 -19.68
CA VAL A 60 0.83 -9.39 -20.11
C VAL A 60 1.87 -9.65 -21.19
N HIS A 61 1.57 -9.18 -22.39
CA HIS A 61 2.43 -9.36 -23.55
C HIS A 61 2.63 -8.01 -24.23
N GLY A 62 3.87 -7.52 -24.24
CA GLY A 62 4.30 -6.50 -25.19
C GLY A 62 4.97 -5.28 -24.59
N LYS A 63 5.35 -4.38 -25.50
CA LYS A 63 5.80 -3.02 -25.25
C LYS A 63 4.59 -2.11 -25.46
N PRO A 64 3.83 -1.76 -24.41
CA PRO A 64 2.64 -0.93 -24.56
C PRO A 64 3.04 0.45 -25.10
N GLU A 65 2.20 1.03 -25.95
CA GLU A 65 2.35 2.44 -26.29
C GLU A 65 2.12 3.27 -25.02
N VAL A 66 3.08 4.13 -24.68
CA VAL A 66 3.01 4.99 -23.50
C VAL A 66 1.87 5.99 -23.69
N LEU A 67 0.93 5.97 -22.75
CA LEU A 67 -0.18 6.90 -22.75
C LEU A 67 0.29 8.31 -22.38
N THR A 68 -0.44 9.30 -22.89
CA THR A 68 -0.31 10.73 -22.57
C THR A 68 -1.66 11.23 -22.07
N PRO A 69 -1.77 12.44 -21.51
CA PRO A 69 -3.08 13.00 -21.14
C PRO A 69 -4.08 13.04 -22.32
N GLN A 70 -3.59 13.17 -23.56
CA GLN A 70 -4.43 13.13 -24.76
C GLN A 70 -4.82 11.69 -25.14
N SER A 71 -3.86 10.77 -25.19
CA SER A 71 -4.15 9.39 -25.63
C SER A 71 -4.87 8.57 -24.56
N VAL A 72 -4.70 8.87 -23.26
CA VAL A 72 -5.42 8.21 -22.16
C VAL A 72 -6.93 8.46 -22.26
N LEU A 73 -7.38 9.64 -22.70
CA LEU A 73 -8.80 9.89 -22.93
C LEU A 73 -9.35 9.05 -24.08
N ALA A 74 -8.63 9.00 -25.21
CA ALA A 74 -9.03 8.19 -26.35
C ALA A 74 -9.07 6.69 -25.98
N TYR A 75 -8.08 6.24 -25.21
CA TYR A 75 -8.04 4.90 -24.64
C TYR A 75 -9.23 4.64 -23.71
N PHE A 76 -9.46 5.51 -22.73
CA PHE A 76 -10.50 5.36 -21.71
C PHE A 76 -11.90 5.26 -22.31
N ARG A 77 -12.19 6.03 -23.37
CA ARG A 77 -13.47 5.99 -24.10
C ARG A 77 -13.80 4.63 -24.73
N ARG A 78 -12.81 3.76 -24.92
CA ARG A 78 -13.00 2.41 -25.48
C ARG A 78 -13.27 1.35 -24.41
N LEU A 79 -13.08 1.70 -23.14
CA LEU A 79 -13.26 0.76 -22.04
C LEU A 79 -14.75 0.48 -21.80
N PRO A 80 -15.13 -0.74 -21.41
CA PRO A 80 -16.50 -1.10 -21.07
C PRO A 80 -16.90 -0.61 -19.66
N LEU A 81 -16.42 0.57 -19.25
CA LEU A 81 -16.68 1.16 -17.93
C LEU A 81 -17.90 2.08 -17.96
N THR A 82 -18.88 1.76 -17.13
CA THR A 82 -20.12 2.54 -16.97
C THR A 82 -20.19 3.28 -15.62
N ARG A 83 -19.32 2.93 -14.66
CA ARG A 83 -19.21 3.51 -13.32
C ARG A 83 -17.77 3.35 -12.79
N PRO A 84 -17.31 4.23 -11.87
CA PRO A 84 -18.00 5.45 -11.41
C PRO A 84 -17.96 6.57 -12.46
N VAL A 85 -16.98 6.54 -13.36
CA VAL A 85 -16.88 7.36 -14.57
C VAL A 85 -17.39 6.52 -15.73
N ALA A 86 -18.32 7.06 -16.53
CA ALA A 86 -18.74 6.36 -17.73
C ALA A 86 -17.93 6.83 -18.94
N ALA A 87 -17.35 5.87 -19.65
CA ALA A 87 -16.45 6.08 -20.77
C ALA A 87 -17.09 6.91 -21.90
N GLU A 88 -18.42 6.88 -22.03
CA GLU A 88 -19.17 7.63 -23.05
C GLU A 88 -19.44 9.10 -22.70
N SER A 89 -19.04 9.58 -21.51
CA SER A 89 -19.29 10.98 -21.14
C SER A 89 -18.63 11.97 -22.11
N ALA A 90 -19.39 12.97 -22.55
CA ALA A 90 -18.88 14.06 -23.38
C ALA A 90 -17.99 15.03 -22.60
N ALA A 91 -18.05 15.02 -21.26
CA ALA A 91 -17.35 15.93 -20.37
C ALA A 91 -16.11 15.29 -19.70
N LEU A 92 -15.46 14.33 -20.39
CA LEU A 92 -14.24 13.71 -19.89
C LEU A 92 -13.01 14.60 -20.09
N THR A 93 -12.25 14.79 -19.02
CA THR A 93 -10.91 15.40 -19.04
C THR A 93 -9.91 14.45 -18.40
N ALA A 94 -8.63 14.56 -18.78
CA ALA A 94 -7.55 13.83 -18.15
C ALA A 94 -6.40 14.78 -17.80
N GLU A 95 -5.76 14.50 -16.67
CA GLU A 95 -4.57 15.19 -16.21
C GLU A 95 -3.49 14.18 -15.85
N ASP A 96 -2.24 14.57 -16.06
CA ASP A 96 -1.08 13.80 -15.63
C ASP A 96 -0.91 13.91 -14.10
N SER A 97 -0.78 12.77 -13.43
CA SER A 97 -0.56 12.62 -12.00
C SER A 97 0.68 11.75 -11.72
N SER A 98 1.61 11.69 -12.67
CA SER A 98 2.77 10.80 -12.66
C SER A 98 3.88 11.24 -11.69
N THR A 99 3.62 11.19 -10.38
CA THR A 99 4.59 11.56 -9.33
C THR A 99 5.56 10.44 -8.94
N GLY A 100 5.19 9.17 -9.11
CA GLY A 100 6.02 8.02 -8.74
C GLY A 100 7.17 7.70 -9.70
N ASN A 101 8.04 6.74 -9.37
CA ASN A 101 9.26 6.45 -10.13
C ASN A 101 9.07 5.50 -11.33
N LEU A 102 8.11 4.57 -11.25
CA LEU A 102 8.02 3.41 -12.17
C LEU A 102 6.98 3.57 -13.27
N ASN A 103 5.85 4.23 -12.98
CA ASN A 103 4.63 4.12 -13.79
C ASN A 103 4.09 5.50 -14.21
N TYR A 104 3.29 5.50 -15.28
CA TYR A 104 2.52 6.65 -15.71
C TYR A 104 1.14 6.62 -15.06
N CYS A 105 0.71 7.77 -14.55
CA CYS A 105 -0.51 7.89 -13.77
C CYS A 105 -1.33 9.06 -14.28
N PHE A 106 -2.63 8.85 -14.47
CA PHE A 106 -3.55 9.87 -14.95
C PHE A 106 -4.81 9.89 -14.10
N VAL A 107 -5.37 11.07 -13.88
CA VAL A 107 -6.72 11.21 -13.32
C VAL A 107 -7.67 11.53 -14.46
N VAL A 108 -8.67 10.67 -14.68
CA VAL A 108 -9.75 10.90 -15.64
C VAL A 108 -10.97 11.39 -14.86
N LYS A 109 -11.47 12.59 -15.20
CA LYS A 109 -12.60 13.25 -14.54
C LYS A 109 -13.80 13.28 -15.47
N ASP A 110 -14.99 12.99 -14.94
CA ASP A 110 -16.27 13.22 -15.60
C ASP A 110 -16.93 14.45 -14.99
N GLY A 111 -16.81 15.58 -15.67
CA GLY A 111 -17.37 16.85 -15.20
C GLY A 111 -18.90 16.82 -15.05
N ALA A 112 -19.60 15.98 -15.83
CA ALA A 112 -21.06 15.88 -15.78
C ALA A 112 -21.53 15.14 -14.51
N ARG A 113 -20.81 14.09 -14.10
CA ARG A 113 -21.13 13.29 -12.92
C ARG A 113 -20.40 13.74 -11.65
N LYS A 114 -19.40 14.63 -11.76
CA LYS A 114 -18.49 15.03 -10.68
C LYS A 114 -17.78 13.82 -10.06
N THR A 115 -17.41 12.86 -10.89
CA THR A 115 -16.70 11.64 -10.51
C THR A 115 -15.35 11.58 -11.19
N SER A 116 -14.45 10.77 -10.65
CA SER A 116 -13.12 10.58 -11.23
C SER A 116 -12.59 9.18 -10.97
N VAL A 117 -11.66 8.74 -11.80
CA VAL A 117 -10.91 7.48 -11.68
C VAL A 117 -9.44 7.74 -11.91
N PHE A 118 -8.61 6.89 -11.31
CA PHE A 118 -7.17 6.91 -11.48
C PHE A 118 -6.77 5.80 -12.45
N VAL A 119 -5.96 6.15 -13.45
CA VAL A 119 -5.49 5.25 -14.50
C VAL A 119 -3.98 5.13 -14.37
N LYS A 120 -3.50 3.93 -14.05
CA LYS A 120 -2.07 3.61 -13.92
C LYS A 120 -1.64 2.73 -15.09
N GLN A 121 -0.52 3.05 -15.73
CA GLN A 121 0.08 2.27 -16.80
C GLN A 121 1.53 1.94 -16.48
N ALA A 122 1.89 0.67 -16.63
CA ALA A 122 3.27 0.22 -16.52
C ALA A 122 3.96 0.17 -17.91
N PRO A 123 4.99 0.99 -18.16
CA PRO A 123 5.85 0.85 -19.34
C PRO A 123 6.83 -0.33 -19.22
N ASP A 124 7.51 -0.73 -20.29
CA ASP A 124 8.55 -1.78 -20.30
C ASP A 124 9.92 -1.32 -19.74
N PHE A 125 9.94 -0.21 -19.00
CA PHE A 125 11.12 0.41 -18.43
C PHE A 125 10.80 1.15 -17.11
N VAL A 126 11.84 1.60 -16.40
CA VAL A 126 11.70 2.47 -15.22
C VAL A 126 11.51 3.91 -15.68
N LYS A 127 10.31 4.49 -15.47
CA LYS A 127 9.97 5.83 -15.97
C LYS A 127 11.01 6.90 -15.66
N CYS A 128 11.53 6.97 -14.43
CA CYS A 128 12.50 8.00 -14.05
C CYS A 128 13.91 7.80 -14.61
N LEU A 129 14.24 6.60 -15.10
CA LEU A 129 15.55 6.27 -15.69
C LEU A 129 15.53 6.19 -17.22
N GLY A 130 14.35 6.15 -17.84
CA GLY A 130 14.16 6.14 -19.30
C GLY A 130 14.16 4.75 -19.92
N GLU A 131 13.99 4.70 -21.26
CA GLU A 131 13.72 3.46 -22.02
C GLU A 131 14.81 2.39 -21.93
N ASP A 132 16.05 2.78 -21.62
CA ASP A 132 17.20 1.88 -21.50
C ASP A 132 17.17 1.07 -20.20
N ALA A 133 16.50 1.57 -19.16
CA ALA A 133 16.34 0.89 -17.88
C ALA A 133 15.15 -0.08 -17.92
N LYS A 134 15.30 -1.19 -18.65
CA LYS A 134 14.22 -2.17 -18.88
C LYS A 134 13.67 -2.76 -17.58
N LEU A 135 12.34 -2.83 -17.50
CA LEU A 135 11.61 -3.41 -16.38
C LEU A 135 10.34 -4.10 -16.88
N THR A 136 10.08 -5.30 -16.36
CA THR A 136 8.92 -6.09 -16.78
C THR A 136 7.59 -5.37 -16.55
N THR A 137 6.70 -5.38 -17.55
CA THR A 137 5.33 -4.86 -17.43
C THR A 137 4.43 -5.74 -16.56
N GLU A 138 4.82 -7.00 -16.33
CA GLU A 138 4.10 -7.93 -15.44
C GLU A 138 3.86 -7.38 -14.03
N ARG A 139 4.65 -6.38 -13.60
CA ARG A 139 4.46 -5.68 -12.31
C ARG A 139 3.06 -5.10 -12.12
N ILE A 140 2.40 -4.62 -13.18
CA ILE A 140 1.02 -4.11 -13.09
C ILE A 140 0.02 -5.24 -12.83
N ARG A 141 0.30 -6.45 -13.33
CA ARG A 141 -0.52 -7.64 -13.05
C ARG A 141 -0.34 -8.11 -11.62
N PHE A 142 0.89 -8.09 -11.10
CA PHE A 142 1.14 -8.37 -9.68
C PHE A 142 0.39 -7.39 -8.78
N GLU A 143 0.44 -6.09 -9.10
CA GLU A 143 -0.33 -5.06 -8.38
C GLU A 143 -1.83 -5.35 -8.40
N ALA A 144 -2.42 -5.58 -9.58
CA ALA A 144 -3.84 -5.90 -9.68
C ALA A 144 -4.24 -7.20 -8.93
N GLN A 145 -3.41 -8.24 -8.95
CA GLN A 145 -3.65 -9.48 -8.18
C GLN A 145 -3.61 -9.25 -6.68
N ALA A 146 -2.66 -8.44 -6.20
CA ALA A 146 -2.55 -8.10 -4.80
C ALA A 146 -3.70 -7.22 -4.34
N ALA A 147 -4.18 -6.27 -5.16
CA ALA A 147 -5.39 -5.50 -4.88
C ALA A 147 -6.58 -6.41 -4.55
N LEU A 148 -6.80 -7.46 -5.36
CA LEU A 148 -7.89 -8.42 -5.12
C LEU A 148 -7.73 -9.19 -3.79
N GLU A 149 -6.53 -9.67 -3.47
CA GLU A 149 -6.27 -10.35 -2.18
C GLU A 149 -6.38 -9.38 -0.99
N PHE A 150 -5.90 -8.16 -1.14
CA PHE A 150 -5.96 -7.14 -0.10
C PHE A 150 -7.40 -6.69 0.16
N MET A 151 -8.23 -6.48 -0.87
CA MET A 151 -9.65 -6.20 -0.70
C MET A 151 -10.38 -7.36 -0.02
N LYS A 152 -10.03 -8.61 -0.34
CA LYS A 152 -10.60 -9.81 0.28
C LYS A 152 -10.31 -9.90 1.77
N HIS A 153 -9.05 -9.66 2.17
CA HIS A 153 -8.62 -9.83 3.57
C HIS A 153 -8.75 -8.57 4.42
N ALA A 154 -8.66 -7.39 3.80
CA ALA A 154 -8.69 -6.07 4.43
C ALA A 154 -9.56 -5.08 3.60
N PRO A 155 -10.88 -5.30 3.48
CA PRO A 155 -11.75 -4.47 2.66
C PRO A 155 -11.70 -3.00 3.07
N GLY A 156 -11.67 -2.11 2.07
CA GLY A 156 -11.63 -0.66 2.24
C GLY A 156 -10.25 -0.06 2.54
N THR A 157 -9.20 -0.89 2.63
CA THR A 157 -7.83 -0.41 2.93
C THR A 157 -6.94 -0.23 1.71
N VAL A 158 -7.45 -0.52 0.51
CA VAL A 158 -6.82 -0.23 -0.79
C VAL A 158 -7.83 0.49 -1.69
N PRO A 159 -7.40 1.17 -2.77
CA PRO A 159 -8.31 1.68 -3.80
C PRO A 159 -9.12 0.56 -4.44
N ASP A 160 -10.41 0.81 -4.71
CA ASP A 160 -11.23 -0.14 -5.47
C ASP A 160 -10.69 -0.26 -6.91
N LEU A 161 -10.52 -1.48 -7.40
CA LEU A 161 -10.11 -1.74 -8.79
C LEU A 161 -11.35 -1.87 -9.69
N PHE A 162 -11.39 -1.13 -10.80
CA PHE A 162 -12.52 -1.11 -11.73
C PHE A 162 -12.25 -1.83 -13.06
N HIS A 163 -11.01 -1.80 -13.53
CA HIS A 163 -10.64 -2.44 -14.79
C HIS A 163 -9.16 -2.83 -14.83
N PHE A 164 -8.86 -3.91 -15.54
CA PHE A 164 -7.51 -4.31 -15.88
C PHE A 164 -7.42 -4.66 -17.37
N ASP A 165 -6.41 -4.09 -18.04
CA ASP A 165 -6.08 -4.38 -19.44
C ASP A 165 -4.63 -4.89 -19.52
N ALA A 166 -4.50 -6.21 -19.64
CA ALA A 166 -3.21 -6.88 -19.76
C ALA A 166 -2.44 -6.50 -21.04
N THR A 167 -3.14 -6.13 -22.11
CA THR A 167 -2.51 -5.80 -23.40
C THR A 167 -1.84 -4.44 -23.32
N ASN A 168 -2.53 -3.45 -22.76
CA ASN A 168 -2.02 -2.09 -22.64
C ASN A 168 -1.27 -1.83 -21.33
N CYS A 169 -1.20 -2.83 -20.44
CA CYS A 169 -0.58 -2.76 -19.12
C CYS A 169 -1.21 -1.67 -18.24
N VAL A 170 -2.54 -1.55 -18.29
CA VAL A 170 -3.31 -0.50 -17.62
C VAL A 170 -4.20 -1.08 -16.53
N MET A 171 -4.25 -0.40 -15.39
CA MET A 171 -5.29 -0.59 -14.38
C MET A 171 -6.05 0.72 -14.12
N VAL A 172 -7.37 0.61 -13.99
CA VAL A 172 -8.26 1.72 -13.62
C VAL A 172 -8.80 1.46 -12.22
N MET A 173 -8.61 2.40 -11.30
CA MET A 173 -9.00 2.26 -9.90
C MET A 173 -9.65 3.54 -9.36
N GLU A 174 -10.11 3.47 -8.10
CA GLU A 174 -10.61 4.59 -7.32
C GLU A 174 -9.61 5.76 -7.31
N HIS A 175 -10.09 6.96 -7.63
CA HIS A 175 -9.31 8.17 -7.45
C HIS A 175 -9.52 8.70 -6.02
N LEU A 176 -8.43 8.75 -5.24
CA LEU A 176 -8.42 9.19 -3.86
C LEU A 176 -8.32 10.73 -3.73
N ALA A 177 -9.25 11.45 -4.36
CA ALA A 177 -9.17 12.92 -4.51
C ALA A 177 -9.02 13.70 -3.18
N GLU A 178 -9.60 13.20 -2.10
CA GLU A 178 -9.59 13.83 -0.77
C GLU A 178 -8.47 13.30 0.14
N TYR A 179 -7.56 12.48 -0.38
CA TYR A 179 -6.45 11.91 0.37
C TYR A 179 -5.13 12.60 0.01
N ARG A 180 -4.22 12.65 0.96
CA ARG A 180 -2.83 13.11 0.81
C ARG A 180 -1.87 11.99 1.15
N LEU A 181 -0.64 12.07 0.65
CA LEU A 181 0.41 11.12 1.03
C LEU A 181 0.73 11.26 2.52
N LEU A 182 0.78 10.14 3.23
CA LEU A 182 1.17 10.12 4.65
C LEU A 182 2.59 10.69 4.83
N ASN A 183 3.48 10.45 3.87
CA ASN A 183 4.82 11.06 3.85
C ASN A 183 4.77 12.58 3.96
N ASP A 184 3.86 13.23 3.21
CA ASP A 184 3.76 14.68 3.19
C ASP A 184 3.18 15.21 4.50
N ASP A 185 2.15 14.54 5.03
CA ASP A 185 1.60 14.82 6.36
C ASP A 185 2.69 14.71 7.43
N LEU A 186 3.50 13.65 7.43
CA LEU A 186 4.60 13.45 8.39
C LEU A 186 5.71 14.50 8.26
N ILE A 187 6.06 14.91 7.04
CA ILE A 187 7.02 16.01 6.80
C ILE A 187 6.46 17.34 7.32
N ALA A 188 5.15 17.56 7.17
CA ALA A 188 4.43 18.71 7.71
C ALA A 188 4.18 18.61 9.22
N GLU A 189 4.63 17.53 9.87
CA GLU A 189 4.42 17.23 11.29
C GLU A 189 2.94 17.04 11.68
N GLU A 190 2.11 16.66 10.72
CA GLU A 190 0.72 16.23 10.89
C GLU A 190 0.68 14.73 11.19
N VAL A 191 0.61 14.38 12.48
CA VAL A 191 0.64 12.97 12.92
C VAL A 191 -0.77 12.45 13.14
N SER A 192 -1.25 11.61 12.21
CA SER A 192 -2.57 10.98 12.31
C SER A 192 -2.50 9.59 12.96
N SER A 193 -3.17 9.45 14.11
CA SER A 193 -3.32 8.15 14.79
C SER A 193 -4.26 7.20 14.04
N SER A 194 -5.31 7.74 13.40
CA SER A 194 -6.28 6.95 12.63
C SER A 194 -5.65 6.34 11.37
N ALA A 195 -4.77 7.07 10.70
CA ALA A 195 -4.00 6.57 9.57
C ALA A 195 -3.11 5.40 10.00
N ALA A 196 -2.29 5.60 11.04
CA ALA A 196 -1.40 4.55 11.55
C ALA A 196 -2.15 3.28 11.98
N GLN A 197 -3.30 3.44 12.65
CA GLN A 197 -4.17 2.32 13.03
C GLN A 197 -4.77 1.60 11.81
N SER A 198 -5.19 2.33 10.78
CA SER A 198 -5.72 1.74 9.54
C SER A 198 -4.67 0.85 8.86
N ILE A 199 -3.41 1.29 8.83
CA ILE A 199 -2.30 0.53 8.25
C ILE A 199 -1.93 -0.69 9.11
N ALA A 200 -1.95 -0.54 10.44
CA ALA A 200 -1.77 -1.68 11.34
C ALA A 200 -2.85 -2.76 11.16
N VAL A 201 -4.11 -2.34 10.93
CA VAL A 201 -5.23 -3.25 10.63
C VAL A 201 -5.04 -3.91 9.27
N PHE A 202 -4.64 -3.17 8.24
CA PHE A 202 -4.31 -3.73 6.93
C PHE A 202 -3.24 -4.83 7.05
N MET A 203 -2.06 -4.50 7.57
CA MET A 203 -0.96 -5.46 7.73
C MET A 203 -1.40 -6.65 8.59
N GLY A 204 -2.05 -6.38 9.72
CA GLY A 204 -2.45 -7.43 10.66
C GLY A 204 -3.44 -8.42 10.03
N ARG A 205 -4.41 -7.93 9.24
CA ARG A 205 -5.38 -8.79 8.54
C ARG A 205 -4.76 -9.56 7.39
N VAL A 206 -4.05 -8.89 6.49
CA VAL A 206 -3.44 -9.52 5.31
C VAL A 206 -2.38 -10.53 5.74
N HIS A 207 -1.45 -10.15 6.63
CA HIS A 207 -0.39 -11.06 7.06
C HIS A 207 -0.96 -12.26 7.79
N THR A 208 -1.97 -12.08 8.64
CA THR A 208 -2.65 -13.20 9.32
C THR A 208 -3.36 -14.12 8.32
N ALA A 209 -4.20 -13.57 7.45
CA ALA A 209 -5.03 -14.37 6.55
C ALA A 209 -4.22 -15.14 5.49
N THR A 210 -2.99 -14.70 5.22
CA THR A 210 -2.08 -15.32 4.25
C THR A 210 -0.90 -16.04 4.92
N HIS A 211 -0.84 -16.05 6.26
CA HIS A 211 0.29 -16.61 6.97
C HIS A 211 0.44 -18.11 6.70
N ARG A 212 1.66 -18.57 6.44
CA ARG A 212 1.96 -19.97 6.07
C ARG A 212 1.43 -21.03 7.06
N GLN A 213 1.28 -20.68 8.34
CA GLN A 213 0.76 -21.58 9.38
C GLN A 213 -0.78 -21.55 9.48
N LEU A 214 -1.41 -20.61 8.81
CA LEU A 214 -2.83 -20.30 8.88
C LEU A 214 -3.56 -20.55 7.55
N VAL A 215 -2.84 -21.02 6.53
CA VAL A 215 -3.38 -21.40 5.21
C VAL A 215 -3.03 -22.86 4.90
N SER A 216 -3.82 -23.50 4.03
CA SER A 216 -3.55 -24.89 3.62
C SER A 216 -2.24 -25.01 2.84
N SER A 217 -1.77 -26.24 2.61
CA SER A 217 -0.59 -26.48 1.76
C SER A 217 -0.80 -25.94 0.34
N GLU A 218 -1.98 -26.19 -0.22
CA GLU A 218 -2.36 -25.71 -1.56
C GLU A 218 -2.44 -24.19 -1.60
N GLY A 219 -2.97 -23.56 -0.54
CA GLY A 219 -3.00 -22.10 -0.43
C GLY A 219 -1.61 -21.48 -0.37
N ARG A 220 -0.67 -22.13 0.33
CA ARG A 220 0.74 -21.70 0.36
C ARG A 220 1.38 -21.78 -1.02
N GLU A 221 1.23 -22.92 -1.69
CA GLU A 221 1.76 -23.13 -3.04
C GLU A 221 1.16 -22.12 -4.05
N ASP A 222 -0.12 -21.80 -3.92
CA ASP A 222 -0.78 -20.77 -4.73
C ASP A 222 -0.16 -19.38 -4.50
N TYR A 223 -0.01 -18.94 -3.24
CA TYR A 223 0.63 -17.64 -2.95
C TYR A 223 2.08 -17.58 -3.43
N GLU A 224 2.86 -18.64 -3.21
CA GLU A 224 4.26 -18.70 -3.65
C GLU A 224 4.38 -18.62 -5.18
N LYS A 225 3.46 -19.24 -5.92
CA LYS A 225 3.45 -19.23 -7.38
C LYS A 225 2.93 -17.91 -7.95
N ARG A 226 1.79 -17.42 -7.47
CA ARG A 226 1.13 -16.21 -7.98
C ARG A 226 1.92 -14.95 -7.68
N PHE A 227 2.60 -14.90 -6.53
CA PHE A 227 3.37 -13.75 -6.08
C PHE A 227 4.88 -14.01 -6.13
N HIS A 228 5.32 -14.78 -7.13
CA HIS A 228 6.72 -14.89 -7.50
C HIS A 228 7.14 -13.70 -8.36
N ASN A 229 7.64 -12.64 -7.72
CA ASN A 229 7.94 -11.35 -8.35
C ASN A 229 9.45 -11.02 -8.35
N PRO A 230 10.30 -11.82 -9.02
CA PRO A 230 11.77 -11.74 -8.88
C PRO A 230 12.36 -10.42 -9.38
N ALA A 231 11.75 -9.78 -10.38
CA ALA A 231 12.27 -8.52 -10.93
C ALA A 231 12.20 -7.38 -9.90
N LEU A 232 11.07 -7.24 -9.22
CA LEU A 232 10.86 -6.19 -8.24
C LEU A 232 11.57 -6.53 -6.92
N CYS A 233 11.56 -7.80 -6.50
CA CYS A 233 12.39 -8.24 -5.38
C CYS A 233 13.89 -7.98 -5.63
N GLY A 234 14.37 -8.09 -6.87
CA GLY A 234 15.75 -7.79 -7.25
C GLY A 234 16.11 -6.31 -7.12
N ILE A 235 15.15 -5.40 -7.36
CA ILE A 235 15.32 -3.96 -7.09
C ILE A 235 15.50 -3.75 -5.58
N THR A 236 14.63 -4.33 -4.75
CA THR A 236 14.76 -4.26 -3.28
C THR A 236 16.09 -4.83 -2.79
N ASP A 237 16.50 -6.00 -3.30
CA ASP A 237 17.78 -6.65 -3.02
C ASP A 237 18.98 -5.70 -3.27
N THR A 238 18.93 -5.02 -4.40
CA THR A 238 19.96 -4.08 -4.83
C THR A 238 19.97 -2.82 -3.95
N TYR A 239 18.84 -2.12 -3.87
CA TYR A 239 18.81 -0.75 -3.31
C TYR A 239 18.61 -0.70 -1.79
N ILE A 240 18.11 -1.76 -1.16
CA ILE A 240 17.96 -1.82 0.31
C ILE A 240 19.10 -2.63 0.94
N PHE A 241 19.44 -3.78 0.37
CA PHE A 241 20.33 -4.75 1.04
C PHE A 241 21.78 -4.75 0.54
N THR A 242 22.07 -4.11 -0.59
CA THR A 242 23.41 -4.19 -1.22
C THR A 242 24.07 -2.82 -1.35
N LEU A 243 23.56 -1.95 -2.24
CA LEU A 243 24.26 -0.73 -2.64
C LEU A 243 24.58 0.22 -1.48
N PRO A 244 23.70 0.48 -0.50
CA PRO A 244 24.03 1.39 0.60
C PRO A 244 25.29 0.99 1.39
N PHE A 245 25.63 -0.31 1.39
CA PHE A 245 26.68 -0.90 2.21
C PHE A 245 28.00 -1.13 1.47
N ILE A 246 28.06 -0.75 0.19
CA ILE A 246 29.28 -0.76 -0.61
C ILE A 246 29.51 0.62 -1.24
N GLU A 247 30.71 0.84 -1.77
CA GLU A 247 30.95 2.01 -2.61
C GLU A 247 30.29 1.79 -3.98
N ASP A 248 29.37 2.67 -4.33
CA ASP A 248 28.62 2.65 -5.58
C ASP A 248 28.26 4.07 -5.98
N ALA A 249 28.28 4.36 -7.29
CA ALA A 249 28.03 5.67 -7.84
C ALA A 249 26.58 6.15 -7.69
N SER A 250 25.62 5.24 -7.46
CA SER A 250 24.22 5.61 -7.22
C SER A 250 23.97 6.09 -5.78
N ASN A 251 24.89 5.82 -4.85
CA ASN A 251 24.74 6.23 -3.47
C ASN A 251 24.91 7.75 -3.33
N SER A 252 24.09 8.35 -2.47
CA SER A 252 24.14 9.78 -2.18
C SER A 252 23.86 10.04 -0.71
N HIS A 253 24.58 11.00 -0.14
CA HIS A 253 24.41 11.45 1.24
C HIS A 253 24.77 12.93 1.36
N THR A 254 24.24 13.59 2.39
CA THR A 254 24.54 15.00 2.66
C THR A 254 26.03 15.21 2.90
N ALA A 255 26.60 16.27 2.31
CA ALA A 255 28.00 16.64 2.49
C ALA A 255 28.38 16.74 3.98
N GLY A 256 29.54 16.19 4.35
CA GLY A 256 30.01 16.12 5.74
C GLY A 256 29.62 14.83 6.48
N LEU A 257 28.85 13.93 5.86
CA LEU A 257 28.55 12.60 6.41
C LEU A 257 29.53 11.51 5.96
N ASP A 258 30.56 11.85 5.17
CA ASP A 258 31.48 10.90 4.55
C ASP A 258 32.12 9.94 5.56
N ALA A 259 32.62 10.47 6.68
CA ALA A 259 33.22 9.65 7.74
C ALA A 259 32.22 8.70 8.40
N ARG A 260 30.93 9.10 8.53
CA ARG A 260 29.88 8.23 9.09
C ARG A 260 29.51 7.12 8.13
N VAL A 261 29.36 7.45 6.85
CA VAL A 261 29.07 6.47 5.79
C VAL A 261 30.22 5.47 5.66
N ALA A 262 31.47 5.95 5.63
CA ALA A 262 32.65 5.09 5.64
C ALA A 262 32.70 4.19 6.89
N GLY A 263 32.33 4.72 8.06
CA GLY A 263 32.22 3.95 9.30
C GLY A 263 31.21 2.80 9.21
N ILE A 264 30.01 3.07 8.68
CA ILE A 264 28.97 2.05 8.46
C ILE A 264 29.48 0.95 7.51
N ARG A 265 30.14 1.34 6.42
CA ARG A 265 30.68 0.39 5.42
C ARG A 265 31.91 -0.39 5.92
N ALA A 266 32.56 0.07 6.99
CA ALA A 266 33.68 -0.63 7.61
C ALA A 266 33.24 -1.54 8.77
N ASP A 267 32.07 -1.32 9.35
CA ASP A 267 31.56 -2.07 10.51
C ASP A 267 31.15 -3.51 10.13
N GLN A 268 32.05 -4.46 10.40
CA GLN A 268 31.84 -5.87 10.06
C GLN A 268 30.68 -6.51 10.84
N GLN A 269 30.38 -6.05 12.05
CA GLN A 269 29.26 -6.58 12.82
C GLN A 269 27.95 -6.14 12.18
N PHE A 270 27.82 -4.84 11.91
CA PHE A 270 26.65 -4.29 11.23
C PHE A 270 26.42 -4.93 9.85
N LEU A 271 27.48 -5.08 9.04
CA LEU A 271 27.39 -5.76 7.75
C LEU A 271 27.01 -7.24 7.87
N GLY A 272 27.44 -7.90 8.95
CA GLY A 272 27.01 -9.26 9.29
C GLY A 272 25.51 -9.34 9.57
N ASP A 273 24.98 -8.38 10.34
CA ASP A 273 23.56 -8.30 10.66
C ASP A 273 22.71 -8.00 9.42
N ILE A 274 23.16 -7.09 8.54
CA ILE A 274 22.52 -6.83 7.25
C ILE A 274 22.46 -8.10 6.39
N LYS A 275 23.55 -8.86 6.28
CA LYS A 275 23.56 -10.14 5.54
C LYS A 275 22.58 -11.16 6.13
N ALA A 276 22.44 -11.20 7.46
CA ALA A 276 21.48 -12.07 8.12
C ALA A 276 20.03 -11.68 7.79
N VAL A 277 19.70 -10.39 7.85
CA VAL A 277 18.35 -9.88 7.50
C VAL A 277 18.07 -10.08 6.00
N HIS A 278 19.06 -9.83 5.15
CA HIS A 278 18.95 -10.04 3.71
C HIS A 278 18.66 -11.49 3.35
N LYS A 279 19.33 -12.45 4.02
CA LYS A 279 19.02 -13.87 3.89
C LYS A 279 17.58 -14.20 4.29
N ILE A 280 17.05 -13.57 5.34
CA ILE A 280 15.64 -13.73 5.72
C ILE A 280 14.74 -13.20 4.59
N TYR A 281 15.00 -12.01 4.06
CA TYR A 281 14.26 -11.45 2.92
C TYR A 281 14.20 -12.41 1.72
N GLN A 282 15.34 -13.00 1.34
CA GLN A 282 15.45 -13.88 0.18
C GLN A 282 14.79 -15.26 0.37
N THR A 283 14.78 -15.78 1.60
CA THR A 283 14.45 -17.20 1.83
C THR A 283 13.14 -17.43 2.59
N LYS A 284 12.66 -16.44 3.35
CA LYS A 284 11.54 -16.62 4.25
C LYS A 284 10.22 -16.38 3.52
N LYS A 285 9.37 -17.41 3.49
CA LYS A 285 8.02 -17.40 2.90
C LYS A 285 6.97 -17.48 4.02
N GLU A 286 6.53 -16.34 4.55
CA GLU A 286 5.61 -16.27 5.69
C GLU A 286 4.22 -15.78 5.34
N ALA A 287 4.10 -14.67 4.63
CA ALA A 287 2.83 -14.02 4.34
C ALA A 287 2.90 -13.24 3.02
N LEU A 288 1.74 -12.89 2.47
CA LEU A 288 1.64 -11.96 1.35
C LEU A 288 1.93 -10.55 1.84
N LEU A 289 2.89 -9.89 1.21
CA LEU A 289 3.35 -8.55 1.58
C LEU A 289 2.91 -7.52 0.55
N HIS A 290 2.80 -6.26 0.97
CA HIS A 290 2.84 -5.11 0.08
C HIS A 290 4.19 -5.03 -0.66
N GLY A 291 5.29 -5.27 0.05
CA GLY A 291 6.64 -5.33 -0.52
C GLY A 291 7.34 -3.98 -0.70
N ASP A 292 6.61 -2.87 -0.55
CA ASP A 292 7.17 -1.50 -0.51
C ASP A 292 6.36 -0.54 0.39
N LEU A 293 6.02 -0.97 1.61
CA LEU A 293 5.06 -0.26 2.49
C LEU A 293 5.70 0.92 3.26
N HIS A 294 6.27 1.89 2.56
CA HIS A 294 6.75 3.14 3.16
C HIS A 294 5.63 4.19 3.24
N ALA A 295 5.87 5.32 3.92
CA ALA A 295 4.87 6.39 4.10
C ALA A 295 4.40 7.04 2.78
N GLY A 296 5.13 6.85 1.67
CA GLY A 296 4.75 7.31 0.33
C GLY A 296 3.82 6.34 -0.40
N SER A 297 3.69 5.10 0.08
CA SER A 297 2.74 4.10 -0.44
C SER A 297 1.43 4.10 0.36
N ILE A 298 1.18 5.18 1.10
CA ILE A 298 0.03 5.34 1.99
C ILE A 298 -0.58 6.72 1.75
N MET A 299 -1.88 6.75 1.51
CA MET A 299 -2.67 7.97 1.43
C MET A 299 -3.67 8.03 2.58
N THR A 300 -3.89 9.22 3.16
CA THR A 300 -4.80 9.46 4.29
C THR A 300 -5.65 10.71 4.06
N ASN A 301 -6.88 10.71 4.57
CA ASN A 301 -7.76 11.88 4.63
C ASN A 301 -7.94 12.40 6.08
N GLY A 302 -7.14 11.88 7.02
CA GLY A 302 -7.22 12.17 8.45
C GLY A 302 -8.23 11.30 9.23
N ILE A 303 -9.12 10.59 8.54
CA ILE A 303 -10.12 9.68 9.14
C ILE A 303 -9.71 8.23 8.95
N ASP A 304 -9.29 7.86 7.75
CA ASP A 304 -8.77 6.54 7.40
C ASP A 304 -7.56 6.66 6.47
N ALA A 305 -6.96 5.51 6.15
CA ALA A 305 -5.86 5.43 5.21
C ALA A 305 -6.04 4.27 4.22
N LYS A 306 -5.53 4.48 3.02
CA LYS A 306 -5.47 3.50 1.93
C LYS A 306 -4.03 3.27 1.52
N VAL A 307 -3.71 2.00 1.28
CA VAL A 307 -2.42 1.54 0.79
C VAL A 307 -2.46 1.52 -0.74
N ILE A 308 -1.44 2.08 -1.37
CA ILE A 308 -1.32 2.23 -2.84
C ILE A 308 0.03 1.66 -3.31
N ASP A 309 0.20 1.46 -4.62
CA ASP A 309 1.50 1.10 -5.22
C ASP A 309 2.11 -0.24 -4.73
N HIS A 310 1.29 -1.28 -4.62
CA HIS A 310 1.71 -2.62 -4.22
C HIS A 310 2.29 -3.46 -5.37
N GLU A 311 3.09 -2.87 -6.25
CA GLU A 311 3.72 -3.56 -7.39
C GLU A 311 4.91 -4.44 -6.98
N PHE A 312 5.48 -4.21 -5.79
CA PHE A 312 6.53 -5.01 -5.17
C PHE A 312 6.00 -6.23 -4.40
N VAL A 313 4.69 -6.48 -4.46
CA VAL A 313 4.05 -7.60 -3.76
C VAL A 313 4.77 -8.91 -4.02
N PHE A 314 5.03 -9.64 -2.93
CA PHE A 314 5.58 -10.99 -2.97
C PHE A 314 5.18 -11.77 -1.70
N TYR A 315 5.29 -13.10 -1.76
CA TYR A 315 5.16 -13.94 -0.57
C TYR A 315 6.52 -14.00 0.15
N GLY A 316 6.59 -13.41 1.36
CA GLY A 316 7.84 -13.03 2.02
C GLY A 316 7.76 -12.97 3.55
N PRO A 317 8.77 -12.41 4.24
CA PRO A 317 8.76 -12.22 5.69
C PRO A 317 7.88 -11.04 6.11
N ALA A 318 6.87 -11.28 6.95
CA ALA A 318 5.91 -10.25 7.40
C ALA A 318 6.57 -9.06 8.13
N GLY A 319 7.75 -9.27 8.69
CA GLY A 319 8.55 -8.22 9.33
C GLY A 319 9.08 -7.16 8.35
N PHE A 320 9.12 -7.44 7.05
CA PHE A 320 9.62 -6.50 6.05
C PHE A 320 8.68 -5.30 5.86
N ASP A 321 7.39 -5.54 5.63
CA ASP A 321 6.36 -4.48 5.57
C ASP A 321 6.29 -3.69 6.87
N LEU A 322 6.34 -4.37 8.03
CA LEU A 322 6.38 -3.71 9.33
C LEU A 322 7.63 -2.79 9.45
N GLY A 323 8.78 -3.25 8.98
CA GLY A 323 10.03 -2.50 9.01
C GLY A 323 9.97 -1.22 8.16
N LEU A 324 9.42 -1.31 6.95
CA LEU A 324 9.23 -0.15 6.07
C LEU A 324 8.22 0.85 6.67
N PHE A 325 7.13 0.36 7.23
CA PHE A 325 6.14 1.18 7.92
C PHE A 325 6.77 1.90 9.11
N VAL A 326 7.51 1.19 9.97
CA VAL A 326 8.23 1.76 11.13
C VAL A 326 9.24 2.80 10.68
N ALA A 327 10.04 2.52 9.65
CA ALA A 327 11.03 3.45 9.11
C ALA A 327 10.37 4.76 8.65
N GLY A 328 9.17 4.69 8.07
CA GLY A 328 8.36 5.85 7.67
C GLY A 328 8.07 6.83 8.80
N TYR A 329 7.99 6.37 10.06
CA TYR A 329 7.79 7.22 11.25
C TYR A 329 9.11 7.56 11.96
N VAL A 330 10.13 6.69 11.89
CA VAL A 330 11.44 6.93 12.52
C VAL A 330 12.16 8.12 11.90
N PHE A 331 12.11 8.32 10.57
CA PHE A 331 12.77 9.47 9.95
C PHE A 331 12.16 10.82 10.37
N PRO A 332 10.82 11.03 10.31
CA PRO A 332 10.19 12.24 10.85
C PRO A 332 10.45 12.43 12.34
N TYR A 333 10.44 11.35 13.15
CA TYR A 333 10.79 11.42 14.57
C TYR A 333 12.20 11.99 14.76
N ALA A 334 13.20 11.43 14.08
CA ALA A 334 14.59 11.88 14.18
C ALA A 334 14.75 13.34 13.73
N ALA A 335 14.02 13.73 12.67
CA ALA A 335 14.01 15.12 12.19
C ALA A 335 13.38 16.09 13.21
N ALA A 336 12.26 15.71 13.85
CA ALA A 336 11.61 16.52 14.88
C ALA A 336 12.51 16.67 16.11
N ALA A 337 13.10 15.57 16.58
CA ALA A 337 14.02 15.57 17.72
C ALA A 337 15.26 16.45 17.45
N ALA A 338 15.87 16.34 16.27
CA ALA A 338 17.01 17.18 15.88
C ALA A 338 16.69 18.68 15.83
N LYS A 339 15.42 19.04 15.59
CA LYS A 339 14.93 20.43 15.60
C LYS A 339 14.47 20.91 16.99
N GLY A 340 14.59 20.09 18.04
CA GLY A 340 14.11 20.40 19.39
C GLY A 340 12.58 20.44 19.52
N ARG A 341 11.86 19.71 18.65
CA ARG A 341 10.39 19.64 18.64
C ARG A 341 9.91 18.43 19.44
N ASP A 342 10.19 18.43 20.74
CA ASP A 342 9.97 17.26 21.62
C ASP A 342 8.52 16.79 21.66
N GLY A 343 7.56 17.71 21.59
CA GLY A 343 6.13 17.39 21.53
C GLY A 343 5.76 16.58 20.28
N THR A 344 6.22 17.02 19.11
CA THR A 344 6.02 16.31 17.84
C THR A 344 6.70 14.96 17.86
N ALA A 345 7.97 14.90 18.31
CA ALA A 345 8.72 13.65 18.39
C ALA A 345 8.01 12.62 19.29
N THR A 346 7.50 13.05 20.45
CA THR A 346 6.73 12.21 21.37
C THR A 346 5.42 11.74 20.74
N ALA A 347 4.72 12.61 20.03
CA ALA A 347 3.47 12.26 19.35
C ALA A 347 3.69 11.20 18.26
N ILE A 348 4.74 11.33 17.45
CA ILE A 348 5.13 10.35 16.42
C ILE A 348 5.36 8.98 17.05
N LEU A 349 6.18 8.91 18.11
CA LEU A 349 6.46 7.64 18.79
C LEU A 349 5.21 7.03 19.40
N THR A 350 4.38 7.83 20.07
CA THR A 350 3.14 7.34 20.69
C THR A 350 2.20 6.73 19.66
N VAL A 351 2.06 7.38 18.50
CA VAL A 351 1.23 6.88 17.39
C VAL A 351 1.81 5.59 16.80
N LEU A 352 3.13 5.55 16.57
CA LEU A 352 3.82 4.38 16.05
C LEU A 352 3.70 3.18 17.00
N GLU A 353 3.94 3.38 18.30
CA GLU A 353 3.81 2.35 19.33
C GLU A 353 2.40 1.77 19.38
N GLY A 354 1.38 2.64 19.30
CA GLY A 354 -0.02 2.22 19.23
C GLY A 354 -0.31 1.34 18.01
N ALA A 355 0.16 1.74 16.83
CA ALA A 355 0.00 0.99 15.59
C ALA A 355 0.73 -0.37 15.63
N VAL A 356 2.00 -0.40 16.07
CA VAL A 356 2.78 -1.64 16.21
C VAL A 356 2.12 -2.58 17.22
N THR A 357 1.64 -2.06 18.36
CA THR A 357 0.93 -2.85 19.38
C THR A 357 -0.34 -3.46 18.81
N GLN A 358 -1.11 -2.69 18.04
CA GLN A 358 -2.32 -3.18 17.39
C GLN A 358 -2.01 -4.28 16.37
N TYR A 359 -1.00 -4.08 15.52
CA TYR A 359 -0.52 -5.08 14.55
C TYR A 359 -0.14 -6.39 15.24
N LEU A 360 0.69 -6.33 16.28
CA LEU A 360 1.12 -7.50 17.04
C LEU A 360 -0.04 -8.20 17.76
N THR A 361 -1.05 -7.44 18.20
CA THR A 361 -2.25 -8.00 18.82
C THR A 361 -3.06 -8.80 17.81
N LEU A 362 -3.22 -8.30 16.58
CA LEU A 362 -3.92 -9.01 15.50
C LEU A 362 -3.20 -10.32 15.14
N LEU A 363 -1.88 -10.30 15.01
CA LEU A 363 -1.09 -11.51 14.76
C LEU A 363 -1.23 -12.55 15.87
N LYS A 364 -1.19 -12.14 17.14
CA LYS A 364 -1.31 -13.05 18.29
C LYS A 364 -2.71 -13.65 18.44
N ALA A 365 -3.75 -12.93 18.02
CA ALA A 365 -5.13 -13.42 18.08
C ALA A 365 -5.41 -14.53 17.05
N ALA A 366 -4.57 -14.66 16.03
CA ALA A 366 -4.70 -15.68 15.01
C ALA A 366 -4.43 -17.09 15.55
N ARG A 367 -5.20 -18.08 15.08
CA ARG A 367 -5.07 -19.48 15.51
C ARG A 367 -4.73 -20.38 14.32
N PRO A 368 -3.76 -21.32 14.46
CA PRO A 368 -3.44 -22.30 13.43
C PRO A 368 -4.65 -23.12 12.98
N ILE A 369 -4.70 -23.46 11.68
CA ILE A 369 -5.75 -24.33 11.12
C ILE A 369 -5.78 -25.69 11.83
N ASP A 370 -4.62 -26.21 12.23
CA ASP A 370 -4.47 -27.54 12.83
C ASP A 370 -4.66 -27.56 14.36
N ALA A 371 -5.14 -26.47 14.97
CA ALA A 371 -5.37 -26.37 16.42
C ALA A 371 -6.79 -26.80 16.86
N LYS A 372 -7.49 -27.62 16.05
CA LYS A 372 -8.82 -28.16 16.36
C LYS A 372 -8.87 -29.67 16.27
#